data_AF-A0A1J1HK30-F1
#
_entry.id   AF-A0A1J1HK30-F1
#
_cell.length_a   1.000
_cell.length_b   1.000
_cell.length_c   1.000
_cell.angle_alpha   90.00
_cell.angle_beta   90.00
_cell.angle_gamma   90.00
#
_symmetry.space_group_name_H-M   'P 1'
#
loop_
_entity.id
_entity.type
_entity.pdbx_description
1 polymer ?
#
loop_
_entity_poly.entity_id
_entity_poly.type
_entity_poly.pdbx_seq_one_letter_code
_entity_poly.pdbx_strand_id
1 'polypeptide(L)'
;MNHELISPQGLRIDGRRQNELRQISIKLGVLDRCDGSSFYLHGNTKVIASISGPKHPSKASSKKDENFYFNVRVKFATFSKNGERQKVMKNSKLLGEFELNLKNIFKSVILVEKYEKSQLDLNIEILQTDGGSEICAAVNAATLALIDAGICMREYICACTASLTSDGIPLLDVSHLEEISGGPTLTIAALPRIGDHDQSVSFVELSQKFYLKDLNKIFDCALRGCEKIRAILDEAIRSNANETAISELTDN
;
A
#
# COMPACT_ATOMS: atom_id res chain seq x y z
N MET A 1 1.58 -26.03 -16.91
CA MET A 1 2.13 -25.36 -18.10
C MET A 1 3.16 -24.38 -17.60
N ASN A 2 4.43 -24.51 -17.97
CA ASN A 2 5.43 -23.49 -17.66
C ASN A 2 5.13 -22.30 -18.57
N HIS A 3 4.45 -21.30 -18.03
CA HIS A 3 4.26 -20.05 -18.75
C HIS A 3 5.60 -19.33 -18.76
N GLU A 4 6.11 -19.02 -19.95
CA GLU A 4 7.22 -18.08 -20.08
C GLU A 4 6.77 -16.73 -19.50
N LEU A 5 7.41 -16.31 -18.41
CA LEU A 5 7.10 -15.06 -17.71
C LEU A 5 7.41 -13.84 -18.57
N ILE A 6 8.42 -13.96 -19.42
CA ILE A 6 8.88 -12.93 -20.34
C ILE A 6 9.06 -13.59 -21.71
N SER A 7 8.37 -13.04 -22.71
CA SER A 7 8.55 -13.43 -24.11
C SER A 7 9.94 -13.04 -24.62
N PRO A 8 10.46 -13.65 -25.70
CA PRO A 8 11.72 -13.24 -26.34
C PRO A 8 11.76 -11.75 -26.73
N GLN A 9 10.60 -11.12 -26.93
CA GLN A 9 10.44 -9.70 -27.23
C GLN A 9 10.50 -8.80 -25.97
N GLY A 10 10.67 -9.36 -24.77
CA GLY A 10 10.76 -8.62 -23.51
C GLY A 10 9.41 -8.18 -22.94
N LEU A 11 8.31 -8.79 -23.40
CA LEU A 11 6.95 -8.51 -22.94
C LEU A 11 6.47 -9.58 -21.96
N ARG A 12 5.76 -9.14 -20.92
CA ARG A 12 5.06 -10.01 -19.97
C ARG A 12 3.71 -10.49 -20.51
N ILE A 13 3.05 -11.34 -19.73
CA ILE A 13 1.73 -11.92 -20.02
C ILE A 13 0.67 -10.84 -20.30
N ASP A 14 0.77 -9.70 -19.62
CA ASP A 14 -0.13 -8.56 -19.75
C ASP A 14 0.33 -7.50 -20.77
N GLY A 15 1.45 -7.75 -21.46
CA GLY A 15 2.04 -6.82 -22.43
C GLY A 15 2.93 -5.73 -21.84
N ARG A 16 3.12 -5.68 -20.51
CA ARG A 16 4.05 -4.72 -19.88
C ARG A 16 5.51 -5.14 -20.06
N ARG A 17 6.42 -4.17 -19.98
CA ARG A 17 7.86 -4.42 -19.80
C ARG A 17 8.17 -4.75 -18.34
N GLN A 18 9.39 -5.23 -18.11
CA GLN A 18 9.91 -5.60 -16.79
C GLN A 18 9.91 -4.46 -15.75
N ASN A 19 10.10 -3.20 -16.18
CA ASN A 19 10.25 -2.04 -15.28
C ASN A 19 8.96 -1.18 -15.19
N GLU A 20 7.83 -1.71 -15.63
CA GLU A 20 6.56 -0.99 -15.74
C GLU A 20 5.58 -1.41 -14.64
N LEU A 21 4.95 -0.43 -14.01
CA LEU A 21 3.89 -0.63 -13.03
C LEU A 21 2.57 -0.98 -13.73
N ARG A 22 1.65 -1.65 -13.04
CA ARG A 22 0.24 -1.74 -13.46
C ARG A 22 -0.37 -0.34 -13.47
N GLN A 23 -1.48 -0.22 -14.17
CA GLN A 23 -2.25 1.02 -14.16
C GLN A 23 -2.72 1.33 -12.73
N ILE A 24 -2.43 2.55 -12.27
CA ILE A 24 -2.86 3.06 -10.97
C ILE A 24 -3.96 4.09 -11.20
N SER A 25 -5.05 3.97 -10.44
CA SER A 25 -6.12 4.97 -10.42
C SER A 25 -6.49 5.27 -8.98
N ILE A 26 -6.61 6.56 -8.67
CA ILE A 26 -6.76 7.06 -7.31
C ILE A 26 -7.98 7.97 -7.26
N LYS A 27 -8.77 7.84 -6.18
CA LYS A 27 -9.78 8.83 -5.80
C LYS A 27 -9.68 9.08 -4.30
N LEU A 28 -9.72 10.34 -3.90
CA LEU A 28 -9.73 10.78 -2.50
C LEU A 28 -11.17 11.14 -2.08
N GLY A 29 -11.44 11.23 -0.79
CA GLY A 29 -12.74 11.69 -0.29
C GLY A 29 -13.96 10.87 -0.75
N VAL A 30 -13.81 9.54 -0.89
CA VAL A 30 -14.87 8.67 -1.44
C VAL A 30 -15.97 8.35 -0.42
N LEU A 31 -15.70 8.51 0.87
CA LEU A 31 -16.62 8.20 1.96
C LEU A 31 -16.91 9.43 2.81
N ASP A 32 -18.18 9.83 2.90
CA ASP A 32 -18.59 11.02 3.64
C ASP A 32 -18.59 10.86 5.18
N ARG A 33 -18.58 9.61 5.66
CA ARG A 33 -18.78 9.29 7.10
C ARG A 33 -17.47 9.18 7.89
N CYS A 34 -16.34 9.48 7.28
CA CYS A 34 -15.02 9.39 7.90
C CYS A 34 -14.23 10.67 7.63
N ASP A 35 -13.23 10.94 8.48
CA ASP A 35 -12.44 12.17 8.41
C ASP A 35 -11.54 12.20 7.16
N GLY A 36 -11.13 11.02 6.66
CA GLY A 36 -10.49 10.90 5.37
C GLY A 36 -10.66 9.52 4.77
N SER A 37 -10.65 9.45 3.45
CA SER A 37 -10.82 8.21 2.71
C SER A 37 -10.12 8.21 1.37
N SER A 38 -9.84 7.02 0.88
CA SER A 38 -9.28 6.84 -0.45
C SER A 38 -9.81 5.56 -1.09
N PHE A 39 -9.93 5.61 -2.40
CA PHE A 39 -10.12 4.45 -3.26
C PHE A 39 -8.92 4.32 -4.17
N TYR A 40 -8.23 3.19 -4.03
CA TYR A 40 -6.99 2.90 -4.71
C TYR A 40 -7.15 1.66 -5.59
N LEU A 41 -6.86 1.84 -6.87
CA LEU A 41 -6.83 0.79 -7.89
C LEU A 41 -5.40 0.61 -8.34
N HIS A 42 -4.92 -0.64 -8.34
CA HIS A 42 -3.60 -1.00 -8.82
C HIS A 42 -3.72 -2.27 -9.66
N GLY A 43 -3.78 -2.10 -10.98
CA GLY A 43 -4.25 -3.13 -11.90
C GLY A 43 -5.65 -3.58 -11.53
N ASN A 44 -5.85 -4.88 -11.25
CA ASN A 44 -7.14 -5.38 -10.80
C ASN A 44 -7.31 -5.38 -9.27
N THR A 45 -6.27 -5.02 -8.51
CA THR A 45 -6.36 -4.91 -7.04
C THR A 45 -7.11 -3.64 -6.67
N LYS A 46 -8.17 -3.77 -5.87
CA LYS A 46 -9.05 -2.67 -5.47
C LYS A 46 -9.13 -2.58 -3.96
N VAL A 47 -8.79 -1.41 -3.42
CA VAL A 47 -8.73 -1.16 -1.98
C VAL A 47 -9.44 0.14 -1.64
N ILE A 48 -10.28 0.10 -0.61
CA ILE A 48 -10.81 1.29 0.06
C ILE A 48 -10.08 1.42 1.39
N ALA A 49 -9.56 2.61 1.69
CA ALA A 49 -9.05 2.96 3.00
C ALA A 49 -9.87 4.11 3.59
N SER A 50 -10.07 4.08 4.90
CA SER A 50 -10.80 5.12 5.64
C SER A 50 -10.15 5.35 6.99
N ILE A 51 -10.14 6.60 7.43
CA ILE A 51 -9.58 7.02 8.71
C ILE A 51 -10.63 7.74 9.52
N SER A 52 -10.69 7.37 10.79
CA SER A 52 -11.55 8.01 11.77
C SER A 52 -10.71 8.45 12.97
N GLY A 53 -10.67 9.76 13.20
CA GLY A 53 -9.88 10.41 14.21
C GLY A 53 -9.07 11.58 13.63
N PRO A 54 -8.39 12.34 14.50
CA PRO A 54 -8.09 12.05 15.91
C PRO A 54 -9.31 12.21 16.82
N LYS A 55 -9.63 11.18 17.61
CA LYS A 55 -10.74 11.17 18.58
C LYS A 55 -10.26 10.78 19.97
N HIS A 56 -11.06 11.07 21.00
CA HIS A 56 -10.72 10.64 22.35
C HIS A 56 -10.73 9.11 22.45
N PRO A 57 -9.73 8.48 23.10
CA PRO A 57 -9.68 7.04 23.24
C PRO A 57 -10.88 6.50 23.99
N SER A 58 -11.44 5.39 23.49
CA SER A 58 -12.47 4.66 24.21
C SER A 58 -11.88 4.04 25.49
N LYS A 59 -12.66 4.02 26.59
CA LYS A 59 -12.24 3.46 27.89
C LYS A 59 -11.72 2.01 27.82
N ALA A 60 -12.06 1.27 26.76
CA ALA A 60 -11.60 -0.10 26.53
C ALA A 60 -10.18 -0.22 25.95
N SER A 61 -9.66 0.83 25.30
CA SER A 61 -8.30 0.85 24.73
C SER A 61 -7.26 1.45 25.66
N SER A 62 -7.66 1.96 26.83
CA SER A 62 -6.81 2.64 27.80
C SER A 62 -5.83 1.69 28.52
N LYS A 63 -4.86 1.12 27.78
CA LYS A 63 -3.62 0.65 28.39
C LYS A 63 -2.94 1.88 29.00
N LYS A 64 -2.64 1.82 30.29
CA LYS A 64 -2.30 2.97 31.14
C LYS A 64 -1.06 3.78 30.71
N ASP A 65 -0.27 3.28 29.75
CA ASP A 65 1.04 3.86 29.41
C ASP A 65 1.22 4.25 27.92
N GLU A 66 0.22 4.07 27.04
CA GLU A 66 0.33 4.53 25.65
C GLU A 66 -0.32 5.91 25.45
N ASN A 67 0.49 6.91 25.05
CA ASN A 67 0.01 8.26 24.78
C ASN A 67 -0.77 8.39 23.46
N PHE A 68 -0.66 7.44 22.53
CA PHE A 68 -1.36 7.50 21.25
C PHE A 68 -1.81 6.11 20.82
N TYR A 69 -3.09 5.98 20.51
CA TYR A 69 -3.70 4.71 20.13
C TYR A 69 -3.93 4.67 18.63
N PHE A 70 -3.08 3.94 17.93
CA PHE A 70 -3.28 3.65 16.51
C PHE A 70 -3.85 2.24 16.33
N ASN A 71 -5.10 2.16 15.89
CA ASN A 71 -5.77 0.91 15.57
C ASN A 71 -5.84 0.74 14.07
N VAL A 72 -5.42 -0.43 13.59
CA VAL A 72 -5.56 -0.80 12.19
C VAL A 72 -6.49 -1.99 12.12
N ARG A 73 -7.48 -1.92 11.22
CA ARG A 73 -8.36 -3.04 10.91
C ARG A 73 -8.36 -3.29 9.42
N VAL A 74 -8.12 -4.54 9.04
CA VAL A 74 -8.15 -4.96 7.65
C VAL A 74 -9.27 -5.96 7.45
N LYS A 75 -10.00 -5.79 6.36
CA LYS A 75 -11.06 -6.71 5.95
C LYS A 75 -10.86 -7.08 4.50
N PHE A 76 -10.93 -8.38 4.24
CA PHE A 76 -11.06 -8.91 2.89
C PHE A 76 -12.55 -9.09 2.60
N ALA A 77 -13.04 -8.48 1.54
CA ALA A 77 -14.39 -8.73 1.07
C ALA A 77 -14.54 -10.22 0.73
N THR A 78 -15.71 -10.82 0.98
CA THR A 78 -15.89 -12.26 0.74
C THR A 78 -15.76 -12.66 -0.74
N PHE A 79 -15.84 -11.68 -1.63
CA PHE A 79 -15.73 -11.83 -3.08
C PHE A 79 -14.37 -11.36 -3.62
N SER A 80 -13.39 -11.07 -2.76
CA SER A 80 -12.14 -10.41 -3.16
C SER A 80 -11.22 -11.28 -4.01
N LYS A 81 -11.26 -12.60 -3.84
CA LYS A 81 -10.42 -13.54 -4.58
C LYS A 81 -11.15 -14.07 -5.80
N ASN A 82 -10.47 -14.05 -6.95
CA ASN A 82 -11.03 -14.56 -8.20
C ASN A 82 -11.44 -16.03 -8.07
N GLY A 83 -12.72 -16.31 -8.29
CA GLY A 83 -13.26 -17.67 -8.48
C GLY A 83 -13.79 -18.38 -7.23
N GLU A 84 -13.48 -17.93 -6.01
CA GLU A 84 -13.96 -18.57 -4.78
C GLU A 84 -14.41 -17.56 -3.72
N ARG A 85 -15.61 -17.81 -3.16
CA ARG A 85 -16.09 -17.02 -2.01
C ARG A 85 -15.27 -17.39 -0.79
N GLN A 86 -14.47 -16.45 -0.30
CA GLN A 86 -13.73 -16.67 0.94
C GLN A 86 -14.68 -16.71 2.14
N LYS A 87 -14.41 -17.64 3.06
CA LYS A 87 -14.98 -17.55 4.41
C LYS A 87 -14.46 -16.26 5.03
N VAL A 88 -15.35 -15.54 5.73
CA VAL A 88 -14.95 -14.33 6.46
C VAL A 88 -13.82 -14.69 7.40
N MET A 89 -12.63 -14.14 7.15
CA MET A 89 -11.42 -14.40 7.95
C MET A 89 -11.50 -13.65 9.28
N LYS A 90 -12.49 -13.97 10.13
CA LYS A 90 -12.54 -13.41 11.49
C LYS A 90 -11.40 -14.01 12.31
N ASN A 91 -10.51 -13.17 12.85
CA ASN A 91 -9.41 -13.55 13.74
C ASN A 91 -8.41 -14.56 13.14
N SER A 92 -8.12 -14.49 11.84
CA SER A 92 -7.01 -15.25 11.28
C SER A 92 -5.68 -14.69 11.78
N LYS A 93 -4.73 -15.57 12.15
CA LYS A 93 -3.37 -15.17 12.54
C LYS A 93 -2.69 -14.32 11.45
N LEU A 94 -2.88 -14.71 10.19
CA LEU A 94 -2.35 -13.99 9.02
C LEU A 94 -2.92 -12.55 8.93
N LEU A 95 -4.20 -12.37 9.27
CA LEU A 95 -4.82 -11.05 9.29
C LEU A 95 -4.24 -10.19 10.41
N GLY A 96 -3.99 -10.79 11.58
CA GLY A 96 -3.34 -10.10 12.70
C GLY A 96 -1.90 -9.68 12.40
N GLU A 97 -1.13 -10.51 11.69
CA GLU A 97 0.21 -10.15 11.22
C GLU A 97 0.16 -8.99 10.21
N PHE A 98 -0.79 -9.03 9.27
CA PHE A 98 -1.01 -7.96 8.31
C PHE A 98 -1.38 -6.63 8.98
N GLU A 99 -2.31 -6.64 9.93
CA GLU A 99 -2.70 -5.47 10.73
C GLU A 99 -1.53 -4.94 11.56
N LEU A 100 -0.73 -5.82 12.16
CA LEU A 100 0.45 -5.45 12.94
C LEU A 100 1.53 -4.80 12.06
N ASN A 101 1.78 -5.34 10.87
CA ASN A 101 2.74 -4.79 9.92
C ASN A 101 2.34 -3.38 9.49
N LEU A 102 1.08 -3.18 9.08
CA LEU A 102 0.55 -1.85 8.76
C LEU A 102 0.63 -0.90 9.97
N LYS A 103 0.31 -1.40 11.17
CA LYS A 103 0.42 -0.60 12.39
C LYS A 103 1.85 -0.10 12.61
N ASN A 104 2.84 -0.97 12.46
CA ASN A 104 4.26 -0.62 12.62
C ASN A 104 4.74 0.33 11.53
N ILE A 105 4.35 0.09 10.27
CA ILE A 105 4.66 0.92 9.11
C ILE A 105 4.22 2.37 9.39
N PHE A 106 2.93 2.61 9.65
CA PHE A 106 2.42 3.98 9.80
C PHE A 106 2.83 4.63 11.12
N LYS A 107 3.04 3.86 12.20
CA LYS A 107 3.56 4.43 13.47
C LYS A 107 4.97 5.03 13.29
N SER A 108 5.75 4.57 12.31
CA SER A 108 7.07 5.17 11.99
C SER A 108 6.98 6.52 11.26
N VAL A 109 5.84 6.80 10.61
CA VAL A 109 5.65 7.95 9.72
C VAL A 109 4.80 9.06 10.35
N ILE A 110 3.77 8.69 11.11
CA ILE A 110 2.85 9.63 11.78
C ILE A 110 3.60 10.38 12.88
N LEU A 111 3.41 11.69 12.95
CA LEU A 111 3.95 12.54 14.01
C LEU A 111 3.12 12.40 15.29
N VAL A 112 3.36 11.31 16.01
CA VAL A 112 2.62 10.91 17.23
C VAL A 112 2.60 12.02 18.30
N GLU A 113 3.66 12.81 18.40
CA GLU A 113 3.79 13.93 19.35
C GLU A 113 2.69 14.99 19.18
N LYS A 114 2.11 15.13 17.98
CA LYS A 114 1.01 16.07 17.73
C LYS A 114 -0.36 15.56 18.17
N TYR A 115 -0.48 14.26 18.47
CA TYR A 115 -1.74 13.57 18.71
C TYR A 115 -1.76 12.87 20.08
N GLU A 116 -1.19 13.52 21.10
CA GLU A 116 -1.22 12.97 22.46
C GLU A 116 -2.65 12.72 22.95
N LYS A 117 -2.81 11.64 23.71
CA LYS A 117 -4.07 11.14 24.28
C LYS A 117 -5.19 10.99 23.26
N SER A 118 -4.83 10.77 22.01
CA SER A 118 -5.76 10.60 20.90
C SER A 118 -5.74 9.18 20.37
N GLN A 119 -6.85 8.79 19.76
CA GLN A 119 -7.03 7.54 19.06
C GLN A 119 -7.25 7.82 17.58
N LEU A 120 -6.61 7.01 16.75
CA LEU A 120 -6.78 6.98 15.33
C LEU A 120 -7.11 5.57 14.86
N ASP A 121 -8.19 5.44 14.10
CA ASP A 121 -8.61 4.16 13.54
C ASP A 121 -8.46 4.18 12.01
N LEU A 122 -7.56 3.35 11.50
CA LEU A 122 -7.41 3.06 10.07
C LEU A 122 -8.19 1.78 9.73
N ASN A 123 -9.19 1.88 8.86
CA ASN A 123 -9.91 0.72 8.34
C ASN A 123 -9.61 0.56 6.85
N ILE A 124 -9.14 -0.62 6.45
CA ILE A 124 -8.84 -0.97 5.07
C ILE A 124 -9.75 -2.12 4.64
N GLU A 125 -10.43 -1.95 3.52
CA GLU A 125 -11.26 -2.97 2.90
C GLU A 125 -10.72 -3.30 1.51
N ILE A 126 -10.27 -4.55 1.35
CA ILE A 126 -9.74 -5.08 0.10
C ILE A 126 -10.90 -5.75 -0.64
N LEU A 127 -11.33 -5.12 -1.73
CA LEU A 127 -12.48 -5.52 -2.52
C LEU A 127 -12.13 -6.56 -3.60
N GLN A 128 -10.92 -6.49 -4.14
CA GLN A 128 -10.44 -7.39 -5.17
C GLN A 128 -8.92 -7.54 -5.04
N THR A 129 -8.42 -8.76 -5.20
CA THR A 129 -7.00 -9.12 -5.11
C THR A 129 -6.49 -9.62 -6.47
N ASP A 130 -5.36 -9.08 -6.94
CA ASP A 130 -4.72 -9.46 -8.20
C ASP A 130 -3.24 -9.86 -8.01
N GLY A 131 -2.89 -10.31 -6.79
CA GLY A 131 -1.54 -10.72 -6.39
C GLY A 131 -0.50 -9.59 -6.42
N GLY A 132 0.76 -9.94 -6.15
CA GLY A 132 1.83 -8.95 -6.04
C GLY A 132 1.82 -8.18 -4.72
N SER A 133 1.42 -8.85 -3.64
CA SER A 133 1.31 -8.35 -2.27
C SER A 133 0.22 -7.29 -2.05
N GLU A 134 -0.90 -7.73 -1.48
CA GLU A 134 -2.02 -6.89 -1.07
C GLU A 134 -1.61 -5.81 -0.06
N ILE A 135 -0.52 -6.03 0.66
CA ILE A 135 0.03 -5.06 1.60
C ILE A 135 0.49 -3.78 0.88
N CYS A 136 0.99 -3.88 -0.36
CA CYS A 136 1.44 -2.71 -1.11
C CYS A 136 0.27 -1.79 -1.43
N ALA A 137 -0.80 -2.36 -1.96
CA ALA A 137 -2.02 -1.61 -2.27
C ALA A 137 -2.65 -1.04 -0.99
N ALA A 138 -2.66 -1.81 0.11
CA ALA A 138 -3.15 -1.35 1.41
C ALA A 138 -2.34 -0.17 1.98
N VAL A 139 -1.01 -0.24 1.92
CA VAL A 139 -0.13 0.86 2.35
C VAL A 139 -0.38 2.10 1.49
N ASN A 140 -0.36 1.99 0.17
CA ASN A 140 -0.55 3.15 -0.71
C ASN A 140 -1.94 3.80 -0.52
N ALA A 141 -2.99 2.99 -0.37
CA ALA A 141 -4.34 3.48 -0.06
C ALA A 141 -4.40 4.18 1.31
N ALA A 142 -3.80 3.59 2.34
CA ALA A 142 -3.80 4.17 3.67
C ALA A 142 -2.99 5.48 3.74
N THR A 143 -1.87 5.60 3.01
CA THR A 143 -1.13 6.86 2.87
C THR A 143 -2.02 7.96 2.31
N LEU A 144 -2.76 7.67 1.24
CA LEU A 144 -3.69 8.61 0.62
C LEU A 144 -4.80 9.02 1.60
N ALA A 145 -5.39 8.07 2.31
CA ALA A 145 -6.45 8.37 3.27
C ALA A 145 -5.94 9.19 4.48
N LEU A 146 -4.68 8.99 4.92
CA LEU A 146 -4.06 9.81 5.98
C LEU A 146 -3.86 11.25 5.55
N ILE A 147 -3.52 11.46 4.27
CA ILE A 147 -3.36 12.80 3.69
C ILE A 147 -4.72 13.48 3.55
N ASP A 148 -5.73 12.76 3.08
CA ASP A 148 -7.11 13.26 2.96
C ASP A 148 -7.67 13.71 4.33
N ALA A 149 -7.41 12.92 5.38
CA ALA A 149 -7.77 13.27 6.76
C ALA A 149 -6.93 14.41 7.37
N GLY A 150 -5.95 14.96 6.63
CA GLY A 150 -5.10 16.05 7.12
C GLY A 150 -4.14 15.66 8.25
N ILE A 151 -3.75 14.38 8.30
CA ILE A 151 -2.91 13.87 9.40
C ILE A 151 -1.45 14.21 9.17
N CYS A 152 -0.83 14.81 10.18
CA CYS A 152 0.56 15.19 10.15
C CYS A 152 1.46 13.96 10.06
N MET A 153 2.06 13.77 8.88
CA MET A 153 3.03 12.72 8.57
C MET A 153 4.38 13.35 8.21
N ARG A 154 5.46 12.58 8.41
CA ARG A 154 6.81 13.01 7.99
C ARG A 154 6.95 13.08 6.48
N GLU A 155 6.41 12.07 5.78
CA GLU A 155 6.54 11.92 4.33
C GLU A 155 5.51 10.91 3.80
N TYR A 156 5.40 10.81 2.49
CA TYR A 156 4.74 9.71 1.81
C TYR A 156 5.37 8.36 2.17
N ILE A 157 4.53 7.37 2.42
CA ILE A 157 4.96 5.98 2.44
C ILE A 157 4.39 5.28 1.21
N CYS A 158 5.30 4.72 0.41
CA CYS A 158 4.99 4.06 -0.85
C CYS A 158 5.48 2.62 -0.76
N ALA A 159 4.65 1.70 -1.23
CA ALA A 159 4.98 0.30 -1.23
C ALA A 159 4.86 -0.29 -2.64
N CYS A 160 5.83 -1.11 -3.00
CA CYS A 160 5.92 -1.77 -4.28
C CYS A 160 6.45 -3.19 -4.09
N THR A 161 6.05 -4.08 -5.00
CA THR A 161 6.65 -5.41 -5.13
C THR A 161 7.61 -5.47 -6.30
N ALA A 162 8.57 -6.37 -6.16
CA ALA A 162 9.41 -6.81 -7.26
C ALA A 162 9.62 -8.32 -7.16
N SER A 163 9.83 -8.99 -8.29
CA SER A 163 10.25 -10.40 -8.32
C SER A 163 11.46 -10.58 -9.22
N LEU A 164 12.02 -11.78 -9.18
CA LEU A 164 13.06 -12.23 -10.11
C LEU A 164 12.51 -13.33 -11.00
N THR A 165 12.79 -13.28 -12.29
CA THR A 165 12.58 -14.44 -13.16
C THR A 165 13.69 -15.48 -12.97
N SER A 166 13.45 -16.70 -13.48
CA SER A 166 14.46 -17.76 -13.53
C SER A 166 15.76 -17.34 -14.25
N ASP A 167 15.67 -16.39 -15.17
CA ASP A 167 16.80 -15.86 -15.95
C ASP A 167 17.54 -14.70 -15.24
N GLY A 168 17.17 -14.38 -13.99
CA GLY A 168 17.81 -13.32 -13.21
C GLY A 168 17.38 -11.90 -13.61
N ILE A 169 16.26 -11.76 -14.31
CA ILE A 169 15.72 -10.47 -14.73
C ILE A 169 14.74 -9.97 -13.65
N PRO A 170 14.92 -8.76 -13.10
CA PRO A 170 14.00 -8.20 -12.11
C PRO A 170 12.72 -7.73 -12.79
N LEU A 171 11.58 -8.11 -12.22
CA LEU A 171 10.25 -7.67 -12.61
C LEU A 171 9.70 -6.73 -11.56
N LEU A 172 9.21 -5.58 -12.00
CA LEU A 172 8.53 -4.60 -11.16
C LEU A 172 7.02 -4.88 -11.15
N ASP A 173 6.43 -4.78 -9.97
CA ASP A 173 5.00 -4.90 -9.71
C ASP A 173 4.38 -6.18 -10.31
N VAL A 174 4.41 -7.20 -9.47
CA VAL A 174 4.16 -8.59 -9.83
C VAL A 174 2.67 -8.86 -9.86
N SER A 175 2.18 -9.63 -10.83
CA SER A 175 0.78 -10.09 -10.83
C SER A 175 0.60 -11.43 -10.11
N HIS A 176 -0.64 -11.81 -9.77
CA HIS A 176 -0.92 -13.11 -9.16
C HIS A 176 -0.42 -14.30 -9.99
N LEU A 177 -0.53 -14.20 -11.32
CA LEU A 177 -0.06 -15.24 -12.23
C LEU A 177 1.46 -15.34 -12.21
N GLU A 178 2.16 -14.21 -12.15
CA GLU A 178 3.63 -14.15 -12.05
C GLU A 178 4.13 -14.70 -10.71
N GLU A 179 3.40 -14.42 -9.62
CA GLU A 179 3.69 -14.94 -8.29
C GLU A 179 3.53 -16.47 -8.22
N ILE A 180 2.46 -17.03 -8.81
CA ILE A 180 2.24 -18.48 -8.88
C ILE A 180 3.29 -19.16 -9.77
N SER A 181 3.71 -18.49 -10.85
CA SER A 181 4.60 -19.07 -11.86
C SER A 181 6.05 -19.22 -11.39
N GLY A 182 6.38 -18.79 -10.16
CA GLY A 182 7.56 -19.29 -9.45
C GLY A 182 8.76 -18.35 -9.36
N GLY A 183 8.54 -17.03 -9.40
CA GLY A 183 9.58 -16.04 -9.09
C GLY A 183 9.56 -15.66 -7.61
N PRO A 184 10.73 -15.53 -6.94
CA PRO A 184 10.78 -15.06 -5.57
C PRO A 184 10.34 -13.59 -5.52
N THR A 185 9.40 -13.28 -4.63
CA THR A 185 8.80 -11.96 -4.48
C THR A 185 9.36 -11.22 -3.26
N LEU A 186 9.67 -9.96 -3.48
CA LEU A 186 10.11 -9.00 -2.48
C LEU A 186 9.10 -7.87 -2.41
N THR A 187 8.61 -7.62 -1.21
CA THR A 187 7.72 -6.50 -0.90
C THR A 187 8.47 -5.47 -0.08
N ILE A 188 8.44 -4.20 -0.50
CA ILE A 188 9.07 -3.09 0.22
C ILE A 188 8.03 -2.01 0.47
N ALA A 189 8.03 -1.43 1.67
CA ALA A 189 7.46 -0.12 1.94
C ALA A 189 8.58 0.85 2.34
N ALA A 190 8.75 1.90 1.54
CA ALA A 190 9.79 2.90 1.70
C ALA A 190 9.18 4.30 1.85
N LEU A 191 9.97 5.21 2.42
CA LEU A 191 9.73 6.64 2.38
C LEU A 191 10.68 7.22 1.32
N PRO A 192 10.22 7.35 0.06
CA PRO A 192 11.05 7.91 -1.00
C PRO A 192 11.23 9.41 -0.79
N ARG A 193 12.37 9.80 -0.21
CA ARG A 193 12.72 11.20 0.05
C ARG A 193 12.85 12.03 -1.22
N ILE A 194 12.37 13.28 -1.17
CA ILE A 194 12.88 14.32 -2.08
C ILE A 194 14.34 14.62 -1.66
N GLY A 195 15.29 14.01 -2.34
CA GLY A 195 16.73 14.23 -2.16
C GLY A 195 17.56 12.94 -2.10
N ASP A 196 18.71 12.95 -2.76
CA ASP A 196 19.51 11.78 -3.18
C ASP A 196 20.21 10.97 -2.06
N HIS A 197 19.98 11.25 -0.78
CA HIS A 197 20.93 10.83 0.27
C HIS A 197 20.42 9.94 1.40
N ASP A 198 19.13 9.61 1.50
CA ASP A 198 18.73 8.49 2.37
C ASP A 198 17.28 8.07 2.13
N GLN A 199 17.07 6.94 1.44
CA GLN A 199 15.75 6.31 1.37
C GLN A 199 15.59 5.39 2.57
N SER A 200 14.75 5.80 3.52
CA SER A 200 14.45 4.96 4.68
C SER A 200 13.40 3.92 4.32
N VAL A 201 13.70 2.65 4.59
CA VAL A 201 12.78 1.54 4.40
C VAL A 201 12.12 1.20 5.74
N SER A 202 10.78 1.21 5.77
CA SER A 202 10.02 0.88 6.98
C SER A 202 9.66 -0.60 7.06
N PHE A 203 9.52 -1.26 5.91
CA PHE A 203 9.08 -2.64 5.85
C PHE A 203 9.68 -3.37 4.66
N VAL A 204 10.12 -4.61 4.91
CA VAL A 204 10.62 -5.54 3.90
C VAL A 204 10.06 -6.92 4.23
N GLU A 205 9.46 -7.56 3.24
CA GLU A 205 9.00 -8.94 3.33
C GLU A 205 9.47 -9.73 2.10
N LEU A 206 10.07 -10.89 2.37
CA LEU A 206 10.56 -11.82 1.36
C LEU A 206 9.70 -13.09 1.49
N SER A 207 8.88 -13.38 0.48
CA SER A 207 7.99 -14.55 0.55
C SER A 207 8.73 -15.85 0.23
N GLN A 208 9.84 -15.78 -0.50
CA GLN A 208 10.61 -16.93 -0.97
C GLN A 208 12.12 -16.73 -0.78
N LYS A 209 12.90 -17.79 -1.04
CA LYS A 209 14.36 -17.78 -0.88
C LYS A 209 15.02 -16.98 -2.01
N PHE A 210 15.95 -16.11 -1.66
CA PHE A 210 16.74 -15.33 -2.62
C PHE A 210 18.22 -15.70 -2.57
N TYR A 211 18.86 -15.66 -3.73
CA TYR A 211 20.32 -15.58 -3.80
C TYR A 211 20.76 -14.17 -3.43
N LEU A 212 21.72 -14.06 -2.50
CA LEU A 212 22.19 -12.78 -1.98
C LEU A 212 22.76 -11.85 -3.07
N LYS A 213 23.30 -12.43 -4.15
CA LYS A 213 23.84 -11.70 -5.30
C LYS A 213 22.77 -10.90 -6.08
N ASP A 214 21.54 -11.41 -6.12
CA ASP A 214 20.45 -10.80 -6.89
C ASP A 214 19.55 -9.91 -6.02
N LEU A 215 19.66 -10.02 -4.70
CA LEU A 215 18.86 -9.23 -3.76
C LEU A 215 19.03 -7.71 -3.99
N ASN A 216 20.26 -7.22 -4.19
CA ASN A 216 20.50 -5.80 -4.43
C ASN A 216 19.79 -5.29 -5.69
N LYS A 217 19.80 -6.08 -6.77
CA LYS A 217 19.16 -5.69 -8.03
C LYS A 217 17.64 -5.56 -7.88
N ILE A 218 17.03 -6.48 -7.14
CA ILE A 218 15.58 -6.51 -6.92
C ILE A 218 15.18 -5.40 -5.95
N PHE A 219 15.99 -5.18 -4.92
CA PHE A 219 15.80 -4.10 -3.97
C PHE A 219 15.81 -2.73 -4.66
N ASP A 220 16.82 -2.47 -5.50
CA ASP A 220 16.89 -1.24 -6.31
C ASP A 220 15.70 -1.10 -7.27
N CYS A 221 15.25 -2.22 -7.85
CA CYS A 221 14.07 -2.23 -8.72
C CYS A 221 12.80 -1.84 -7.95
N ALA A 222 12.57 -2.44 -6.78
CA ALA A 222 11.43 -2.13 -5.92
C ALA A 222 11.46 -0.69 -5.42
N LEU A 223 12.63 -0.15 -5.05
CA LEU A 223 12.79 1.25 -4.64
C LEU A 223 12.42 2.23 -5.76
N ARG A 224 12.90 1.99 -7.00
CA ARG A 224 12.47 2.77 -8.17
C ARG A 224 10.97 2.67 -8.42
N GLY A 225 10.36 1.53 -8.09
CA GLY A 225 8.90 1.37 -8.06
C GLY A 225 8.22 2.31 -7.08
N CYS A 226 8.70 2.36 -5.85
CA CYS A 226 8.18 3.25 -4.81
C CYS A 226 8.32 4.74 -5.21
N GLU A 227 9.42 5.14 -5.85
CA GLU A 227 9.59 6.51 -6.38
C GLU A 227 8.55 6.85 -7.45
N LYS A 228 8.31 5.95 -8.40
CA LYS A 228 7.29 6.13 -9.44
C LYS A 228 5.89 6.22 -8.84
N ILE A 229 5.58 5.36 -7.87
CA ILE A 229 4.29 5.40 -7.15
C ILE A 229 4.15 6.73 -6.44
N ARG A 230 5.18 7.22 -5.74
CA ARG A 230 5.15 8.54 -5.07
C ARG A 230 4.76 9.66 -6.04
N ALA A 231 5.36 9.69 -7.23
CA ALA A 231 5.04 10.71 -8.23
C ALA A 231 3.55 10.68 -8.62
N ILE A 232 2.99 9.48 -8.82
CA ILE A 232 1.57 9.28 -9.14
C ILE A 232 0.67 9.69 -7.96
N LEU A 233 1.05 9.36 -6.72
CA LEU A 233 0.31 9.78 -5.52
C LEU A 233 0.29 11.31 -5.39
N ASP A 234 1.45 11.96 -5.55
CA ASP A 234 1.58 13.42 -5.42
C ASP A 234 0.77 14.16 -6.49
N GLU A 235 0.77 13.66 -7.73
CA GLU A 235 -0.06 14.19 -8.81
C GLU A 235 -1.55 14.09 -8.48
N ALA A 236 -2.01 12.94 -8.00
CA ALA A 236 -3.42 12.71 -7.65
C ALA A 236 -3.89 13.58 -6.47
N ILE A 237 -3.03 13.83 -5.49
CA ILE A 237 -3.35 14.71 -4.35
C ILE A 237 -3.44 16.17 -4.82
N ARG A 238 -2.49 16.63 -5.65
CA ARG A 238 -2.51 17.99 -6.19
C ARG A 238 -3.73 18.22 -7.08
N SER A 239 -4.09 17.25 -7.93
CA SER A 239 -5.28 17.37 -8.77
C SER A 239 -6.54 17.47 -7.92
N ASN A 240 -6.69 16.61 -6.91
CA ASN A 240 -7.83 16.64 -6.00
C ASN A 240 -7.90 17.97 -5.24
N ALA A 241 -6.78 18.46 -4.69
CA ALA A 241 -6.73 19.73 -3.98
C ALA A 241 -7.15 20.92 -4.85
N ASN A 242 -6.78 20.91 -6.13
CA ASN A 242 -7.22 21.94 -7.08
C ASN A 242 -8.73 21.85 -7.36
N GLU A 243 -9.28 20.63 -7.49
CA GLU A 243 -10.71 20.43 -7.68
C GLU A 243 -11.52 20.91 -6.47
N THR A 244 -11.08 20.58 -5.24
CA THR A 244 -11.76 21.05 -4.01
C THR A 244 -11.70 22.57 -3.90
N ALA A 245 -10.55 23.19 -4.19
CA ALA A 245 -10.39 24.63 -4.16
C ALA A 245 -11.32 25.34 -5.17
N ILE A 246 -11.54 24.76 -6.35
CA ILE A 246 -12.46 25.31 -7.35
C ILE A 246 -13.91 25.18 -6.86
N SER A 247 -14.31 24.04 -6.30
CA SER A 247 -15.69 23.87 -5.79
C SER A 247 -16.04 24.86 -4.69
N GLU A 248 -15.12 25.14 -3.77
CA GLU A 248 -15.33 26.12 -2.70
C GLU A 248 -15.48 27.56 -3.21
N LEU A 249 -14.87 27.88 -4.36
CA LEU A 249 -14.99 29.18 -5.01
C LEU A 249 -16.30 29.34 -5.78
N THR A 250 -16.91 28.25 -6.27
CA THR A 250 -18.17 28.29 -7.03
C THR A 250 -19.41 28.24 -6.15
N ASP A 251 -19.29 27.73 -4.93
CA ASP A 251 -20.42 27.62 -3.98
C ASP A 251 -20.63 28.90 -3.13
N ASN A 252 -19.78 29.92 -3.29
CA ASN A 252 -19.91 31.26 -2.69
C ASN A 252 -20.40 32.31 -3.70
#